data_AF-A0A024TTD3-F1
#
_entry.id   AF-A0A024TTD3-F1
#
_cell.length_a   1.000
_cell.length_b   1.000
_cell.length_c   1.000
_cell.angle_alpha   90.00
_cell.angle_beta   90.00
_cell.angle_gamma   90.00
#
_symmetry.space_group_name_H-M   'P 1'
#
loop_
_entity.id
_entity.type
_entity.pdbx_description
1 polymer ?
#
loop_
_entity_poly.entity_id
_entity_poly.type
_entity_poly.pdbx_seq_one_letter_code
_entity_poly.pdbx_strand_id
1 'polypeptide(L)'
;MVTASEAKKVEPPRGVPVSGRSWKKPQRAKNSMMTFKATKTLSTTWDEKMAAKAKKKEMKELEHEIANRKKQEKIDKRVAREEKEKRRIANEFKASTLQVIKKTHKLKTMSKKQLRNIKKTRMNKNGEIELVPAYSK
;
A
#
# COMPACT_ATOMS: atom_id res chain seq x y z
N MET A 1 26.81 -49.39 -40.61
CA MET A 1 25.70 -50.01 -41.36
C MET A 1 24.47 -49.11 -41.22
N VAL A 2 23.76 -48.93 -42.33
CA VAL A 2 22.83 -47.82 -42.62
C VAL A 2 21.54 -47.91 -41.80
N THR A 3 21.01 -46.72 -41.48
CA THR A 3 19.84 -46.36 -40.68
C THR A 3 18.56 -47.13 -40.99
N ALA A 4 17.86 -47.59 -39.95
CA ALA A 4 16.48 -48.06 -40.05
C ALA A 4 15.55 -46.86 -40.31
N SER A 5 15.11 -46.73 -41.56
CA SER A 5 14.15 -45.74 -42.03
C SER A 5 12.78 -45.96 -41.39
N GLU A 6 12.24 -44.89 -40.83
CA GLU A 6 10.92 -44.79 -40.22
C GLU A 6 9.81 -45.16 -41.23
N ALA A 7 9.18 -46.32 -41.03
CA ALA A 7 8.06 -46.76 -41.83
C ALA A 7 6.84 -45.88 -41.56
N LYS A 8 6.63 -44.87 -42.43
CA LYS A 8 5.45 -44.02 -42.43
C LYS A 8 4.22 -44.89 -42.69
N LYS A 9 3.36 -45.06 -41.68
CA LYS A 9 2.07 -45.75 -41.83
C LYS A 9 1.26 -45.03 -42.91
N VAL A 10 0.99 -45.72 -44.02
CA VAL A 10 0.13 -45.23 -45.09
C VAL A 10 -1.31 -45.34 -44.60
N GLU A 11 -1.90 -44.23 -44.17
CA GLU A 11 -3.35 -44.20 -43.90
C GLU A 11 -4.13 -44.28 -45.22
N PRO A 12 -5.22 -45.06 -45.29
CA PRO A 12 -6.01 -45.18 -46.50
C PRO A 12 -6.62 -43.81 -46.90
N PRO A 13 -6.67 -43.48 -48.20
CA PRO A 13 -7.20 -42.20 -48.66
C PRO A 13 -8.68 -42.08 -48.29
N ARG A 14 -9.05 -40.96 -47.65
CA ARG A 14 -10.43 -40.69 -47.22
C ARG A 14 -11.13 -39.80 -48.24
N GLY A 15 -12.40 -40.10 -48.53
CA GLY A 15 -13.23 -39.33 -49.47
C GLY A 15 -13.57 -37.91 -48.99
N VAL A 16 -13.99 -37.07 -49.95
CA VAL A 16 -14.44 -35.69 -49.69
C VAL A 16 -15.76 -35.73 -48.88
N PRO A 17 -15.97 -34.81 -47.92
CA PRO A 17 -17.25 -34.73 -47.22
C PRO A 17 -18.40 -34.51 -48.21
N VAL A 18 -19.56 -35.15 -47.99
CA VAL A 18 -20.76 -35.03 -48.84
C VAL A 18 -21.14 -33.56 -49.10
N SER A 19 -20.89 -32.67 -48.12
CA SER A 19 -21.18 -31.24 -48.25
C SER A 19 -20.16 -30.41 -49.07
N GLY A 20 -19.05 -30.99 -49.55
CA GLY A 20 -18.01 -30.31 -50.34
C GLY A 20 -17.20 -29.22 -49.63
N ARG A 21 -17.56 -28.89 -48.38
CA ARG A 21 -16.93 -27.80 -47.59
C ARG A 21 -15.54 -28.20 -47.10
N SER A 22 -14.50 -27.58 -47.66
CA SER A 22 -13.08 -27.83 -47.36
C SER A 22 -12.68 -27.57 -45.89
N TRP A 23 -13.43 -26.74 -45.16
CA TRP A 23 -13.15 -26.41 -43.76
C TRP A 23 -13.68 -27.43 -42.74
N LYS A 24 -14.52 -28.39 -43.16
CA LYS A 24 -15.00 -29.46 -42.29
C LYS A 24 -13.94 -30.56 -42.18
N LYS A 25 -13.08 -30.44 -41.16
CA LYS A 25 -12.03 -31.43 -40.86
C LYS A 25 -12.63 -32.70 -40.23
N PRO A 26 -12.09 -33.90 -40.52
CA PRO A 26 -12.54 -35.12 -39.86
C PRO A 26 -12.21 -35.08 -38.37
N GLN A 27 -13.19 -35.45 -37.54
CA GLN A 27 -13.00 -35.57 -36.10
C GLN A 27 -12.02 -36.72 -35.81
N ARG A 28 -10.81 -36.39 -35.35
CA ARG A 28 -9.73 -37.36 -35.06
C ARG A 28 -9.90 -38.08 -33.71
N ALA A 29 -10.60 -37.46 -32.76
CA ALA A 29 -10.89 -38.02 -31.46
C ALA A 29 -12.35 -37.76 -31.08
N LYS A 30 -13.03 -38.71 -30.43
CA LYS A 30 -14.36 -38.47 -29.88
C LYS A 30 -14.25 -37.64 -28.60
N ASN A 31 -14.92 -36.50 -28.54
CA ASN A 31 -15.00 -35.68 -27.31
C ASN A 31 -15.66 -36.44 -26.14
N SER A 32 -16.47 -37.46 -26.43
CA SER A 32 -17.04 -38.38 -25.43
C SER A 32 -16.03 -39.38 -24.85
N MET A 33 -14.85 -39.49 -25.47
CA MET A 33 -13.70 -40.23 -24.96
C MET A 33 -12.72 -39.31 -24.23
N MET A 34 -13.17 -38.11 -23.82
CA MET A 34 -12.77 -37.63 -22.51
C MET A 34 -13.26 -38.65 -21.50
N THR A 35 -12.46 -39.70 -21.30
CA THR A 35 -12.31 -40.30 -20.00
C THR A 35 -11.93 -39.12 -19.12
N PHE A 36 -12.96 -38.46 -18.56
CA PHE A 36 -12.78 -37.73 -17.33
C PHE A 36 -11.92 -38.66 -16.50
N LYS A 37 -10.70 -38.22 -16.15
CA LYS A 37 -9.93 -38.86 -15.10
C LYS A 37 -10.70 -38.57 -13.80
N ALA A 38 -11.92 -39.10 -13.71
CA ALA A 38 -12.82 -39.02 -12.57
C ALA A 38 -12.21 -39.72 -11.35
N THR A 39 -11.07 -40.39 -11.53
CA THR A 39 -10.33 -41.11 -10.48
C THR A 39 -9.04 -40.40 -10.03
N LYS A 40 -8.70 -39.21 -10.55
CA LYS A 40 -7.78 -38.30 -9.84
C LYS A 40 -8.64 -37.20 -9.26
N THR A 41 -9.10 -37.43 -8.03
CA THR A 41 -10.12 -36.66 -7.33
C THR A 41 -9.92 -35.15 -7.50
N LEU A 42 -11.02 -34.44 -7.76
CA LEU A 42 -11.13 -32.98 -7.74
C LEU A 42 -10.74 -32.36 -6.38
N SER A 43 -10.44 -33.20 -5.38
CA SER A 43 -9.97 -32.85 -4.04
C SER A 43 -8.50 -33.22 -3.85
N THR A 44 -7.70 -32.27 -3.36
CA THR A 44 -6.39 -32.49 -2.75
C THR A 44 -6.50 -33.37 -1.50
N THR A 45 -5.41 -34.09 -1.18
CA THR A 45 -5.35 -34.89 0.06
C THR A 45 -5.39 -33.99 1.30
N TRP A 46 -5.73 -34.55 2.46
CA TRP A 46 -5.78 -33.78 3.70
C TRP A 46 -4.42 -33.16 4.04
N ASP A 47 -3.34 -33.90 3.85
CA ASP A 47 -1.98 -33.44 4.12
C ASP A 47 -1.58 -32.27 3.21
N GLU A 48 -1.94 -32.32 1.93
CA GLU A 48 -1.75 -31.21 1.00
C GLU A 48 -2.54 -29.96 1.42
N LYS A 49 -3.77 -30.13 1.92
CA LYS A 49 -4.58 -29.02 2.44
C LYS A 49 -3.97 -28.40 3.69
N MET A 50 -3.45 -29.23 4.60
CA MET A 50 -2.80 -28.77 5.82
C MET A 50 -1.48 -28.04 5.51
N ALA A 51 -0.69 -28.56 4.58
CA ALA A 51 0.53 -27.90 4.09
C ALA A 51 0.21 -26.54 3.42
N ALA A 52 -0.82 -26.48 2.59
CA ALA A 52 -1.25 -25.21 1.97
C ALA A 52 -1.77 -24.20 3.00
N LYS A 53 -2.49 -24.66 4.03
CA LYS A 53 -2.96 -23.82 5.13
C LYS A 53 -1.81 -23.26 5.96
N ALA A 54 -0.79 -24.08 6.26
CA ALA A 54 0.41 -23.65 6.96
C ALA A 54 1.17 -22.56 6.17
N LYS A 55 1.45 -22.81 4.88
CA LYS A 55 2.09 -21.83 3.99
C LYS A 55 1.33 -20.51 3.90
N LYS A 56 -0.01 -20.58 3.82
CA LYS A 56 -0.86 -19.39 3.78
C LYS A 56 -0.83 -18.61 5.10
N LYS A 57 -0.71 -19.31 6.24
CA LYS A 57 -0.59 -18.67 7.55
C LYS A 57 0.75 -17.93 7.66
N GLU A 58 1.85 -18.59 7.30
CA GLU A 58 3.20 -17.99 7.28
C GLU A 58 3.25 -16.75 6.37
N MET A 59 2.70 -16.85 5.15
CA MET A 59 2.64 -15.72 4.21
C MET A 59 1.89 -14.53 4.83
N LYS A 60 0.75 -14.76 5.48
CA LYS A 60 -0.02 -13.70 6.13
C LYS A 60 0.71 -13.08 7.32
N GLU A 61 1.40 -13.89 8.11
CA GLU A 61 2.19 -13.39 9.23
C GLU A 61 3.31 -12.46 8.74
N LEU A 62 4.01 -12.83 7.66
CA LEU A 62 5.00 -11.98 7.01
C LEU A 62 4.40 -10.69 6.43
N GLU A 63 3.24 -10.79 5.76
CA GLU A 63 2.52 -9.61 5.26
C GLU A 63 2.14 -8.64 6.39
N HIS A 64 1.63 -9.18 7.50
CA HIS A 64 1.28 -8.40 8.69
C HIS A 64 2.51 -7.75 9.33
N GLU A 65 3.64 -8.47 9.43
CA GLU A 65 4.88 -7.93 9.96
C GLU A 65 5.39 -6.75 9.11
N ILE A 66 5.39 -6.91 7.77
CA ILE A 66 5.80 -5.84 6.84
C ILE A 66 4.87 -4.62 6.96
N ALA A 67 3.55 -4.84 7.05
CA ALA A 67 2.58 -3.77 7.20
C ALA A 67 2.75 -3.02 8.54
N ASN A 68 2.97 -3.76 9.62
CA ASN A 68 3.19 -3.20 10.96
C ASN A 68 4.49 -2.41 11.00
N ARG A 69 5.58 -2.90 10.42
CA ARG A 69 6.86 -2.17 10.34
C ARG A 69 6.69 -0.83 9.60
N LYS A 70 6.02 -0.84 8.44
CA LYS A 70 5.72 0.39 7.68
C LYS A 70 4.85 1.36 8.45
N LYS A 71 3.89 0.86 9.24
CA LYS A 71 3.03 1.70 10.09
C LYS A 71 3.84 2.33 11.22
N GLN A 72 4.69 1.54 11.88
CA GLN A 72 5.54 2.01 12.96
C GLN A 72 6.51 3.10 12.48
N GLU A 73 7.20 2.88 11.35
CA GLU A 73 8.09 3.90 10.76
C GLU A 73 7.38 5.23 10.48
N LYS A 74 6.11 5.20 10.04
CA LYS A 74 5.32 6.41 9.80
C LYS A 74 4.97 7.12 11.11
N ILE A 75 4.61 6.37 12.14
CA ILE A 75 4.31 6.90 13.47
C ILE A 75 5.57 7.53 14.06
N ASP A 76 6.71 6.85 14.00
CA ASP A 76 7.98 7.33 14.53
C ASP A 76 8.43 8.62 13.83
N LYS A 77 8.33 8.67 12.49
CA LYS A 77 8.61 9.89 11.72
C LYS A 77 7.68 11.04 12.09
N ARG A 78 6.41 10.77 12.38
CA ARG A 78 5.44 11.78 12.81
C ARG A 78 5.80 12.31 14.19
N VAL A 79 6.06 11.43 15.16
CA VAL A 79 6.46 11.80 16.52
C VAL A 79 7.74 12.62 16.49
N ALA A 80 8.76 12.17 15.76
CA ALA A 80 10.03 12.89 15.63
C ALA A 80 9.84 14.30 15.02
N ARG A 81 8.93 14.46 14.05
CA ARG A 81 8.60 15.77 13.48
C ARG A 81 7.91 16.66 14.50
N GLU A 82 6.90 16.14 15.20
CA GLU A 82 6.16 16.87 16.24
C GLU A 82 7.11 17.32 17.37
N GLU A 83 8.02 16.46 17.82
CA GLU A 83 9.04 16.82 18.81
C GLU A 83 10.04 17.85 18.31
N LYS A 84 10.46 17.76 17.03
CA LYS A 84 11.36 18.74 16.43
C LYS A 84 10.67 20.11 16.33
N GLU A 85 9.41 20.17 15.92
CA GLU A 85 8.62 21.40 15.89
C GLU A 85 8.46 21.99 17.29
N LYS A 86 8.12 21.18 18.29
CA LYS A 86 8.04 21.62 19.70
C LYS A 86 9.37 22.22 20.18
N ARG A 87 10.49 21.52 19.91
CA ARG A 87 11.83 22.03 20.23
C ARG A 87 12.15 23.32 19.49
N ARG A 88 11.75 23.45 18.21
CA ARG A 88 11.94 24.68 17.43
C ARG A 88 11.18 25.84 18.05
N ILE A 89 9.90 25.66 18.37
CA ILE A 89 9.05 26.68 18.99
C ILE A 89 9.61 27.10 20.36
N ALA A 90 10.03 26.15 21.19
CA ALA A 90 10.62 26.44 22.49
C ALA A 90 11.95 27.21 22.37
N ASN A 91 12.80 26.85 21.39
CA ASN A 91 14.04 27.56 21.11
C ASN A 91 13.79 28.96 20.53
N GLU A 92 12.82 29.11 19.62
CA GLU A 92 12.39 30.41 19.09
C GLU A 92 11.89 31.32 20.22
N PHE A 93 11.07 30.78 21.14
CA PHE A 93 10.60 31.50 22.32
C PHE A 93 11.78 31.92 23.22
N LYS A 94 12.67 30.99 23.55
CA LYS A 94 13.84 31.24 24.39
C LYS A 94 14.83 32.23 23.78
N ALA A 95 15.02 32.17 22.46
CA ALA A 95 15.89 33.09 21.72
C ALA A 95 15.24 34.47 21.48
N SER A 96 13.92 34.59 21.64
CA SER A 96 13.23 35.85 21.42
C SER A 96 13.53 36.85 22.55
N THR A 97 14.28 37.90 22.21
CA THR A 97 14.48 39.07 23.09
C THR A 97 13.27 39.98 22.98
N LEU A 98 12.37 39.97 23.97
CA LEU A 98 11.11 40.71 23.94
C LEU A 98 11.17 41.99 24.76
N GLN A 99 10.65 43.08 24.21
CA GLN A 99 10.41 44.32 24.95
C GLN A 99 8.99 44.31 25.52
N VAL A 100 8.87 44.24 26.84
CA VAL A 100 7.56 44.22 27.51
C VAL A 100 6.97 45.64 27.54
N ILE A 101 5.83 45.83 26.89
CA ILE A 101 5.09 47.10 26.93
C ILE A 101 4.21 47.13 28.19
N LYS A 102 4.69 47.80 29.25
CA LYS A 102 3.95 47.92 30.52
C LYS A 102 2.82 48.97 30.48
N LYS A 103 3.03 50.07 29.76
CA LYS A 103 2.12 51.24 29.81
C LYS A 103 1.10 51.21 28.67
N THR A 104 -0.19 51.29 29.01
CA THR A 104 -1.30 51.17 28.06
C THR A 104 -1.41 52.34 27.08
N HIS A 105 -1.01 53.56 27.47
CA HIS A 105 -1.05 54.72 26.57
C HIS A 105 -0.16 54.53 25.33
N LYS A 106 0.94 53.77 25.45
CA LYS A 106 1.83 53.49 24.32
C LYS A 106 1.14 52.67 23.23
N LEU A 107 0.20 51.79 23.60
CA LEU A 107 -0.58 51.03 22.62
C LEU A 107 -1.55 51.94 21.85
N LYS A 108 -2.11 52.96 22.52
CA LYS A 108 -3.07 53.88 21.90
C LYS A 108 -2.40 54.86 20.92
N THR A 109 -1.13 55.18 21.12
CA THR A 109 -0.38 56.11 20.26
C THR A 109 0.36 55.43 19.11
N MET A 110 0.47 54.09 19.12
CA MET A 110 1.16 53.34 18.08
C MET A 110 0.38 53.30 16.76
N SER A 111 1.13 53.24 15.66
CA SER A 111 0.55 53.07 14.33
C SER A 111 -0.07 51.67 14.15
N LYS A 112 -1.03 51.54 13.23
CA LYS A 112 -1.65 50.26 12.87
C LYS A 112 -0.63 49.19 12.47
N LYS A 113 0.50 49.56 11.86
CA LYS A 113 1.57 48.61 11.51
C LYS A 113 2.31 48.09 12.75
N GLN A 114 2.63 48.97 13.70
CA GLN A 114 3.27 48.57 14.96
C GLN A 114 2.37 47.66 15.79
N LEU A 115 1.07 47.96 15.87
CA LEU A 115 0.09 47.13 16.60
C LEU A 115 -0.04 45.70 16.04
N ARG A 116 0.19 45.50 14.73
CA ARG A 116 0.19 44.15 14.11
C ARG A 116 1.37 43.28 14.56
N ASN A 117 2.47 43.90 14.95
CA ASN A 117 3.68 43.20 15.39
C ASN A 117 3.61 42.81 16.87
N ILE A 118 2.67 43.39 17.63
CA ILE A 118 2.49 43.07 19.05
C ILE A 118 1.87 41.69 19.18
N LYS A 119 2.53 40.85 20.00
CA LYS A 119 2.05 39.53 20.39
C LYS A 119 1.60 39.57 21.85
N LYS A 120 0.60 38.76 22.19
CA LYS A 120 0.11 38.52 23.55
C LYS A 120 0.55 37.13 24.00
N THR A 121 0.81 36.99 25.29
CA THR A 121 1.01 35.69 25.93
C THR A 121 -0.34 35.03 26.18
N ARG A 122 -0.54 33.82 25.68
CA ARG A 122 -1.72 32.98 25.92
C ARG A 122 -1.26 31.64 26.47
N MET A 123 -2.03 31.05 27.39
CA MET A 123 -1.80 29.68 27.82
C MET A 123 -2.55 28.73 26.90
N ASN A 124 -1.85 27.74 26.37
CA ASN A 124 -2.44 26.65 25.60
C ASN A 124 -3.19 25.67 26.48
N LYS A 125 -4.03 24.82 25.85
CA LYS A 125 -4.74 23.73 26.54
C LYS A 125 -3.81 22.78 27.31
N ASN A 126 -2.54 22.71 26.88
CA ASN A 126 -1.50 21.89 27.49
C ASN A 126 -0.74 22.60 28.63
N GLY A 127 -1.12 23.83 28.99
CA GLY A 127 -0.44 24.63 30.02
C GLY A 127 0.80 25.39 29.54
N GLU A 128 1.20 25.24 28.27
CA GLU A 128 2.36 25.93 27.69
C GLU A 128 2.02 27.40 27.37
N ILE A 129 2.94 28.32 27.66
CA ILE A 129 2.79 29.75 27.35
C ILE A 129 3.26 30.00 25.91
N GLU A 130 2.37 30.49 25.05
CA GLU A 130 2.66 30.83 23.66
C GLU A 130 2.50 32.33 23.38
N LEU A 131 3.31 32.84 22.44
CA LEU A 131 3.21 34.22 21.92
C LEU A 131 2.34 34.24 20.66
N VAL A 132 1.12 34.71 20.81
CA VAL A 132 0.09 34.72 19.78
C VAL A 132 -0.13 36.13 19.27
N PRO A 133 -0.46 36.36 17.99
CA PRO A 133 -0.88 37.67 17.51
C PRO A 133 -2.02 38.24 18.37
N ALA A 134 -2.00 39.55 18.64
CA ALA A 134 -2.99 40.21 19.51
C ALA A 134 -4.44 39.88 19.11
N TYR A 135 -4.70 39.75 17.81
CA TYR A 135 -6.03 39.56 17.23
C TYR A 135 -6.35 38.11 16.82
N SER A 136 -5.55 37.11 17.22
CA SER A 136 -6.00 35.72 17.03
C SER A 136 -7.19 35.44 17.96
N LYS A 137 -8.21 34.79 17.38
CA LYS A 137 -9.30 34.12 18.10
C LYS A 137 -8.76 32.83 18.71
#